data_AF-A0A3Q0IS73-F1
#
_entry.id   AF-A0A3Q0IS73-F1
#
_cell.length_a   1.000
_cell.length_b   1.000
_cell.length_c   1.000
_cell.angle_alpha   90.00
_cell.angle_beta   90.00
_cell.angle_gamma   90.00
#
_symmetry.space_group_name_H-M   'P 1'
#
loop_
_entity.id
_entity.type
_entity.pdbx_description
1 polymer ?
#
loop_
_entity_poly.entity_id
_entity_poly.type
_entity_poly.pdbx_seq_one_letter_code
_entity_poly.pdbx_strand_id
1 'polypeptide(L)'
;MGTNVRNVEKEIILNPKCCIVCKLRSTELKTCDSCLSVNYCTEHSNLETHAFYCQQFSLLYKINKFIVDKYLTNSFGYLELISNFLEPYEFHNDMKSHELSEYTSYYRTLAHVIQCLKFSSRSLTVHVIGASEYECSPYAIYLWENIFHRINFLDTITIIFVGFQVTADQFDMRLCQGCVDSGRKMNIECYQMSYDEYIDMCHDKTNPNKTQYSDAKVNICTDLIIAYDSGFHEYENHSHNPWAKTLSYFLRTENLPIAFTAYTKEEIIRDTHMITNLAQERNVTVDFIMEGMHIDAWKKL
;
A
#
# COMPACT_ATOMS: atom_id res chain seq x y z
N MET A 1 -4.38 -28.45 -20.95
CA MET A 1 -4.32 -28.36 -19.47
C MET A 1 -3.13 -27.48 -19.12
N GLY A 2 -3.34 -26.20 -18.87
CA GLY A 2 -2.29 -25.31 -18.35
C GLY A 2 -2.26 -25.46 -16.84
N THR A 3 -1.18 -25.99 -16.28
CA THR A 3 -0.98 -26.00 -14.83
C THR A 3 -0.91 -24.56 -14.36
N ASN A 4 -1.73 -24.22 -13.36
CA ASN A 4 -1.74 -22.89 -12.75
C ASN A 4 -0.42 -22.73 -11.98
N VAL A 5 0.49 -21.95 -12.54
CA VAL A 5 1.82 -21.68 -11.99
C VAL A 5 1.64 -20.83 -10.73
N ARG A 6 2.17 -21.27 -9.59
CA ARG A 6 2.09 -20.51 -8.33
C ARG A 6 2.85 -19.18 -8.48
N ASN A 7 2.47 -18.15 -7.73
CA ASN A 7 3.12 -16.83 -7.85
C ASN A 7 4.64 -16.91 -7.62
N VAL A 8 5.11 -17.72 -6.68
CA VAL A 8 6.55 -17.98 -6.48
C VAL A 8 7.23 -18.60 -7.71
N GLU A 9 6.54 -19.48 -8.44
CA GLU A 9 7.07 -20.09 -9.66
C GLU A 9 7.09 -19.08 -10.80
N LYS A 10 6.12 -18.15 -10.87
CA LYS A 10 6.15 -17.02 -11.80
C LYS A 10 7.33 -16.11 -11.52
N GLU A 11 7.59 -15.77 -10.27
CA GLU A 11 8.75 -14.96 -9.86
C GLU A 11 10.07 -15.63 -10.28
N ILE A 12 10.22 -16.94 -10.09
CA ILE A 12 11.41 -17.68 -10.54
C ILE A 12 11.57 -17.65 -12.06
N ILE A 13 10.46 -17.70 -12.81
CA ILE A 13 10.46 -17.65 -14.28
C ILE A 13 10.79 -16.24 -14.79
N LEU A 14 10.23 -15.20 -14.15
CA LEU A 14 10.42 -13.79 -14.50
C LEU A 14 11.80 -13.27 -14.10
N ASN A 15 12.38 -13.83 -13.03
CA ASN A 15 13.69 -13.45 -12.50
C ASN A 15 14.70 -14.60 -12.62
N PRO A 16 15.04 -15.07 -13.83
CA PRO A 16 15.92 -16.20 -13.99
C PRO A 16 17.35 -15.89 -13.54
N LYS A 17 18.00 -16.87 -12.90
CA LYS A 17 19.43 -16.77 -12.55
C LYS A 17 20.26 -16.60 -13.83
N CYS A 18 20.77 -15.40 -14.06
CA CYS A 18 21.56 -15.04 -15.23
C CYS A 18 22.68 -14.07 -14.86
N CYS A 19 23.71 -13.96 -15.71
CA CYS A 19 24.73 -12.94 -15.52
C CYS A 19 24.11 -11.54 -15.63
N ILE A 20 24.36 -10.67 -14.67
CA ILE A 20 23.78 -9.31 -14.63
C ILE A 20 24.18 -8.46 -15.85
N VAL A 21 25.30 -8.79 -16.49
CA VAL A 21 25.90 -8.06 -17.61
C VAL A 21 25.37 -8.57 -18.94
N CYS A 22 25.70 -9.80 -19.30
CA CYS A 22 25.34 -10.35 -20.61
C CYS A 22 23.95 -10.99 -20.65
N LYS A 23 23.25 -11.09 -19.50
CA LYS A 23 21.93 -11.71 -19.34
C LYS A 23 21.87 -13.19 -19.77
N LEU A 24 23.01 -13.82 -19.99
CA LEU A 24 23.09 -15.25 -20.33
C LEU A 24 22.95 -16.11 -19.08
N ARG A 25 22.27 -17.25 -19.25
CA ARG A 25 22.17 -18.31 -18.24
C ARG A 25 23.40 -19.21 -18.35
N SER A 26 23.92 -19.65 -17.21
CA SER A 26 25.01 -20.63 -17.15
C SER A 26 24.90 -21.42 -15.85
N THR A 27 25.38 -22.66 -15.86
CA THR A 27 25.54 -23.48 -14.66
C THR A 27 26.71 -23.00 -13.78
N GLU A 28 27.64 -22.21 -14.34
CA GLU A 28 28.85 -21.74 -13.67
C GLU A 28 28.77 -20.28 -13.24
N LEU A 29 27.56 -19.78 -12.97
CA LEU A 29 27.37 -18.42 -12.47
C LEU A 29 27.89 -18.30 -11.03
N LYS A 30 28.74 -17.31 -10.79
CA LYS A 30 29.20 -16.89 -9.46
C LYS A 30 28.22 -15.87 -8.89
N THR A 31 27.75 -16.08 -7.68
CA THR A 31 26.89 -15.14 -6.95
C THR A 31 27.77 -14.21 -6.12
N CYS A 32 27.42 -12.92 -6.03
CA CYS A 32 28.11 -11.99 -5.14
C CYS A 32 27.94 -12.42 -3.68
N ASP A 33 29.03 -12.67 -2.97
CA ASP A 33 28.98 -13.14 -1.58
C ASP A 33 28.46 -12.09 -0.58
N SER A 34 28.49 -10.80 -0.96
CA SER A 34 28.07 -9.70 -0.08
C SER A 34 26.55 -9.47 -0.10
N CYS A 35 25.96 -9.39 -1.30
CA CYS A 35 24.53 -9.12 -1.45
C CYS A 35 23.68 -10.36 -1.72
N LEU A 36 24.27 -11.43 -2.25
CA LEU A 36 23.59 -12.65 -2.68
C LEU A 36 22.50 -12.46 -3.76
N SER A 37 22.31 -11.23 -4.26
CA SER A 37 21.27 -10.89 -5.25
C SER A 37 21.77 -10.85 -6.69
N VAL A 38 23.09 -10.75 -6.91
CA VAL A 38 23.67 -10.54 -8.25
C VAL A 38 24.55 -11.72 -8.66
N ASN A 39 24.47 -12.10 -9.93
CA ASN A 39 25.20 -13.22 -10.50
C ASN A 39 26.08 -12.79 -11.69
N TYR A 40 27.23 -13.45 -11.87
CA TYR A 40 28.20 -13.18 -12.92
C TYR A 40 28.64 -14.48 -13.60
N CYS A 41 28.87 -14.45 -14.91
CA CYS A 41 29.63 -15.52 -15.55
C CYS A 41 31.14 -15.29 -15.33
N THR A 42 31.95 -16.29 -15.71
CA THR A 42 33.41 -16.25 -15.62
C THR A 42 34.00 -15.00 -16.27
N GLU A 43 33.49 -14.64 -17.44
CA GLU A 43 33.93 -13.48 -18.25
C GLU A 43 33.60 -12.12 -17.62
N HIS A 44 32.65 -12.06 -16.68
CA HIS A 44 32.15 -10.80 -16.12
C HIS A 44 32.30 -10.73 -14.59
N SER A 45 33.23 -11.49 -14.02
CA SER A 45 33.33 -11.75 -12.58
C SER A 45 33.78 -10.57 -11.71
N ASN A 46 33.98 -9.37 -12.25
CA ASN A 46 34.47 -8.22 -11.47
C ASN A 46 34.12 -6.87 -12.11
N LEU A 47 32.96 -6.30 -11.77
CA LEU A 47 32.53 -5.01 -12.31
C LEU A 47 32.20 -4.00 -11.21
N GLU A 48 32.88 -2.85 -11.27
CA GLU A 48 32.66 -1.67 -10.44
C GLU A 48 31.21 -1.18 -10.47
N THR A 49 30.48 -1.44 -11.56
CA THR A 49 29.07 -1.04 -11.70
C THR A 49 28.15 -1.68 -10.67
N HIS A 50 28.45 -2.89 -10.20
CA HIS A 50 27.70 -3.49 -9.09
C HIS A 50 28.07 -2.90 -7.74
N ALA A 51 29.34 -2.51 -7.54
CA ALA A 51 29.82 -2.06 -6.24
C ALA A 51 28.96 -0.90 -5.69
N PHE A 52 28.46 -0.04 -6.58
CA PHE A 52 27.54 1.03 -6.26
C PHE A 52 26.23 0.55 -5.59
N TYR A 53 25.58 -0.49 -6.14
CA TYR A 53 24.30 -1.02 -5.65
C TYR A 53 24.46 -2.21 -4.69
N CYS A 54 25.67 -2.77 -4.54
CA CYS A 54 25.93 -3.97 -3.74
C CYS A 54 25.46 -3.83 -2.29
N GLN A 55 25.74 -2.68 -1.69
CA GLN A 55 25.33 -2.40 -0.32
C GLN A 55 23.80 -2.35 -0.17
N GLN A 56 23.10 -1.75 -1.13
CA GLN A 56 21.64 -1.64 -1.13
C GLN A 56 20.99 -3.01 -1.32
N PHE A 57 21.50 -3.84 -2.23
CA PHE A 57 21.02 -5.22 -2.38
C PHE A 57 21.35 -6.10 -1.16
N SER A 58 22.51 -5.90 -0.53
CA SER A 58 22.84 -6.59 0.73
C SER A 58 21.88 -6.20 1.84
N LEU A 59 21.51 -4.92 1.92
CA LEU A 59 20.49 -4.44 2.84
C LEU A 59 19.15 -5.11 2.56
N LEU A 60 18.64 -5.05 1.32
CA LEU A 60 17.40 -5.69 0.92
C LEU A 60 17.37 -7.20 1.21
N TYR A 61 18.47 -7.90 0.95
CA TYR A 61 18.60 -9.32 1.29
C TYR A 61 18.45 -9.56 2.80
N LYS A 62 19.13 -8.75 3.63
CA LYS A 62 19.04 -8.90 5.09
C LYS A 62 17.64 -8.57 5.60
N ILE A 63 16.98 -7.57 5.00
CA ILE A 63 15.58 -7.21 5.25
C ILE A 63 14.67 -8.41 4.96
N ASN A 64 14.72 -8.92 3.73
CA ASN A 64 13.91 -10.06 3.32
C ASN A 64 14.17 -11.30 4.17
N LYS A 65 15.45 -11.54 4.51
CA LYS A 65 15.82 -12.65 5.40
C LYS A 65 15.24 -12.48 6.80
N PHE A 66 15.34 -11.28 7.39
CA PHE A 66 14.79 -11.00 8.71
C PHE A 66 13.27 -11.18 8.72
N ILE A 67 12.57 -10.66 7.70
CA ILE A 67 11.14 -10.87 7.47
C ILE A 67 10.86 -12.38 7.45
N VAL A 68 11.47 -13.14 6.53
CA VAL A 68 11.24 -14.59 6.41
C VAL A 68 11.53 -15.33 7.73
N ASP A 69 12.65 -15.04 8.38
CA ASP A 69 13.04 -15.68 9.64
C ASP A 69 12.02 -15.39 10.75
N LYS A 70 11.49 -14.16 10.84
CA LYS A 70 10.44 -13.79 11.80
C LYS A 70 9.07 -14.39 11.46
N TYR A 71 8.69 -14.38 10.19
CA TYR A 71 7.45 -14.98 9.70
C TYR A 71 7.40 -16.49 9.97
N LEU A 72 8.54 -17.17 9.85
CA LEU A 72 8.62 -18.61 10.10
C LEU A 72 8.72 -18.97 11.60
N THR A 73 9.12 -18.04 12.47
CA THR A 73 9.44 -18.38 13.87
C THR A 73 8.51 -17.81 14.93
N ASN A 74 7.78 -16.70 14.72
CA ASN A 74 6.76 -16.24 15.68
C ASN A 74 5.93 -15.05 15.13
N SER A 75 4.62 -15.25 14.97
CA SER A 75 3.66 -14.18 14.66
C SER A 75 3.56 -13.09 15.76
N PHE A 76 3.92 -13.42 17.00
CA PHE A 76 3.89 -12.50 18.14
C PHE A 76 5.09 -11.53 18.22
N GLY A 77 6.24 -11.88 17.64
CA GLY A 77 7.46 -11.05 17.77
C GLY A 77 7.46 -9.79 16.91
N TYR A 78 6.52 -9.69 15.96
CA TYR A 78 6.39 -8.52 15.06
C TYR A 78 5.67 -7.36 15.76
N LEU A 79 4.64 -7.64 16.56
CA LEU A 79 3.93 -6.62 17.36
C LEU A 79 4.85 -5.95 18.39
N GLU A 80 5.75 -6.71 19.00
CA GLU A 80 6.75 -6.18 19.93
C GLU A 80 7.78 -5.26 19.21
N LEU A 81 8.15 -5.58 17.97
CA LEU A 81 9.01 -4.73 17.13
C LEU A 81 8.34 -3.39 16.79
N ILE A 82 7.03 -3.44 16.46
CA ILE A 82 6.21 -2.24 16.15
C ILE A 82 6.03 -1.36 17.39
N SER A 83 5.77 -1.96 18.56
CA SER A 83 5.56 -1.22 19.80
C SER A 83 6.78 -0.38 20.22
N ASN A 84 8.00 -0.84 19.89
CA ASN A 84 9.23 -0.12 20.11
C ASN A 84 9.48 1.03 19.10
N PHE A 85 8.68 1.12 18.03
CA PHE A 85 8.82 2.09 16.94
C PHE A 85 7.82 3.26 17.00
N LEU A 86 7.04 3.33 18.09
CA LEU A 86 6.08 4.40 18.38
C LEU A 86 6.71 5.74 18.78
N GLU A 87 8.03 5.78 18.97
CA GLU A 87 8.76 7.04 19.21
C GLU A 87 8.88 7.88 17.91
N PRO A 88 9.00 9.22 18.02
CA PRO A 88 9.21 10.09 16.86
C PRO A 88 10.61 9.84 16.29
N TYR A 89 10.74 8.89 15.37
CA TYR A 89 12.04 8.44 14.88
C TYR A 89 12.58 9.37 13.77
N GLU A 90 13.77 9.91 14.00
CA GLU A 90 14.65 10.46 12.96
C GLU A 90 15.13 9.32 12.05
N PHE A 91 15.24 9.57 10.74
CA PHE A 91 15.60 8.57 9.73
C PHE A 91 17.05 8.06 9.95
N HIS A 92 17.24 7.04 10.78
CA HIS A 92 18.53 6.38 10.94
C HIS A 92 18.72 5.33 9.84
N ASN A 93 19.92 5.29 9.24
CA ASN A 93 20.38 4.33 8.22
C ASN A 93 20.54 2.88 8.78
N ASP A 94 19.61 2.42 9.60
CA ASP A 94 19.60 1.05 10.12
C ASP A 94 18.60 0.16 9.39
N MET A 95 18.82 -1.15 9.42
CA MET A 95 18.02 -2.13 8.68
C MET A 95 16.57 -2.21 9.14
N LYS A 96 16.29 -1.89 10.40
CA LYS A 96 14.95 -1.95 10.98
C LYS A 96 14.07 -0.80 10.50
N SER A 97 14.66 0.37 10.27
CA SER A 97 13.93 1.55 9.77
C SER A 97 13.43 1.37 8.34
N HIS A 98 14.22 0.72 7.48
CA HIS A 98 13.86 0.43 6.09
C HIS A 98 12.75 -0.62 5.98
N GLU A 99 12.83 -1.73 6.72
CA GLU A 99 11.78 -2.76 6.79
C GLU A 99 10.42 -2.19 7.16
N LEU A 100 10.40 -1.35 8.20
CA LEU A 100 9.16 -0.78 8.69
C LEU A 100 8.67 0.35 7.78
N SER A 101 9.52 0.98 6.97
CA SER A 101 9.09 2.08 6.11
C SER A 101 8.03 1.66 5.10
N GLU A 102 8.16 0.46 4.50
CA GLU A 102 7.19 -0.07 3.53
C GLU A 102 5.86 -0.37 4.22
N TYR A 103 5.87 -1.15 5.31
CA TYR A 103 4.64 -1.54 6.01
C TYR A 103 3.97 -0.40 6.79
N THR A 104 4.74 0.62 7.19
CA THR A 104 4.20 1.77 7.93
C THR A 104 3.79 2.93 7.02
N SER A 105 4.16 2.88 5.73
CA SER A 105 3.89 3.93 4.77
C SER A 105 2.40 4.28 4.69
N TYR A 106 1.52 3.28 4.61
CA TYR A 106 0.08 3.45 4.45
C TYR A 106 -0.55 4.30 5.57
N TYR A 107 -0.47 3.84 6.83
CA TYR A 107 -1.09 4.57 7.94
C TYR A 107 -0.40 5.93 8.19
N ARG A 108 0.90 6.06 7.88
CA ARG A 108 1.63 7.33 8.01
C ARG A 108 1.16 8.34 6.97
N THR A 109 0.98 7.90 5.73
CA THR A 109 0.40 8.71 4.66
C THR A 109 -1.02 9.11 5.01
N LEU A 110 -1.87 8.20 5.51
CA LEU A 110 -3.21 8.56 5.97
C LEU A 110 -3.16 9.60 7.11
N ALA A 111 -2.30 9.40 8.11
CA ALA A 111 -2.14 10.35 9.20
C ALA A 111 -1.69 11.74 8.69
N HIS A 112 -0.75 11.78 7.73
CA HIS A 112 -0.31 13.00 7.08
C HIS A 112 -1.45 13.70 6.34
N VAL A 113 -2.22 12.95 5.53
CA VAL A 113 -3.40 13.47 4.82
C VAL A 113 -4.43 14.05 5.79
N ILE A 114 -4.73 13.35 6.89
CA ILE A 114 -5.66 13.83 7.92
C ILE A 114 -5.19 15.17 8.51
N GLN A 115 -3.89 15.31 8.76
CA GLN A 115 -3.30 16.55 9.28
C GLN A 115 -3.34 17.68 8.25
N CYS A 116 -2.97 17.41 7.00
CA CYS A 116 -2.96 18.39 5.91
C CYS A 116 -4.37 18.93 5.62
N LEU A 117 -5.37 18.05 5.64
CA LEU A 117 -6.78 18.42 5.47
C LEU A 117 -7.41 19.02 6.73
N LYS A 118 -6.66 19.06 7.85
CA LYS A 118 -7.09 19.65 9.13
C LYS A 118 -8.45 19.13 9.59
N PHE A 119 -8.68 17.82 9.46
CA PHE A 119 -9.88 17.21 10.00
C PHE A 119 -10.01 17.53 11.49
N SER A 120 -11.23 17.85 11.92
CA SER A 120 -11.56 18.15 13.31
C SER A 120 -12.58 17.17 13.91
N SER A 121 -13.16 16.30 13.08
CA SER A 121 -14.07 15.26 13.54
C SER A 121 -13.33 14.24 14.41
N ARG A 122 -13.98 13.82 15.50
CA ARG A 122 -13.47 12.75 16.37
C ARG A 122 -13.73 11.36 15.79
N SER A 123 -14.51 11.28 14.72
CA SER A 123 -14.81 10.03 14.01
C SER A 123 -14.57 10.21 12.52
N LEU A 124 -13.88 9.26 11.88
CA LEU A 124 -13.61 9.27 10.44
C LEU A 124 -13.92 7.92 9.81
N THR A 125 -14.51 7.94 8.62
CA THR A 125 -14.65 6.78 7.73
C THR A 125 -13.77 6.99 6.51
N VAL A 126 -12.79 6.11 6.33
CA VAL A 126 -11.79 6.18 5.27
C VAL A 126 -11.96 4.99 4.35
N HIS A 127 -12.14 5.25 3.05
CA HIS A 127 -12.17 4.21 2.04
C HIS A 127 -10.78 4.09 1.40
N VAL A 128 -10.15 2.94 1.58
CA VAL A 128 -8.88 2.59 0.92
C VAL A 128 -9.23 1.83 -0.35
N ILE A 129 -9.08 2.48 -1.49
CA ILE A 129 -9.54 1.96 -2.80
C ILE A 129 -8.37 1.46 -3.63
N GLY A 130 -8.62 0.41 -4.42
CA GLY A 130 -7.52 -0.33 -5.05
C GLY A 130 -6.70 -1.13 -4.04
N ALA A 131 -7.24 -1.37 -2.85
CA ALA A 131 -6.54 -2.07 -1.79
C ALA A 131 -6.12 -3.48 -2.21
N SER A 132 -5.00 -3.90 -1.66
CA SER A 132 -4.39 -5.19 -1.87
C SER A 132 -4.03 -5.85 -0.53
N GLU A 133 -3.41 -7.03 -0.59
CA GLU A 133 -2.88 -7.70 0.59
C GLU A 133 -1.83 -6.86 1.34
N TYR A 134 -1.19 -5.88 0.69
CA TYR A 134 -0.22 -5.02 1.36
C TYR A 134 -0.86 -4.13 2.43
N GLU A 135 -2.03 -3.55 2.15
CA GLU A 135 -2.73 -2.64 3.07
C GLU A 135 -3.56 -3.40 4.11
N CYS A 136 -4.09 -4.57 3.76
CA CYS A 136 -5.07 -5.30 4.56
C CYS A 136 -4.65 -6.73 4.97
N SER A 137 -3.37 -7.10 4.86
CA SER A 137 -2.90 -8.38 5.43
C SER A 137 -3.16 -8.44 6.93
N PRO A 138 -3.23 -9.66 7.53
CA PRO A 138 -3.36 -9.81 8.98
C PRO A 138 -2.36 -8.99 9.79
N TYR A 139 -1.15 -8.73 9.25
CA TYR A 139 -0.13 -7.91 9.91
C TYR A 139 -0.34 -6.40 9.69
N ALA A 140 -0.63 -6.00 8.46
CA ALA A 140 -0.85 -4.60 8.12
C ALA A 140 -2.03 -4.03 8.91
N ILE A 141 -3.08 -4.83 9.13
CA ILE A 141 -4.26 -4.43 9.90
C ILE A 141 -3.93 -3.94 11.31
N TYR A 142 -3.04 -4.62 12.04
CA TYR A 142 -2.62 -4.14 13.37
C TYR A 142 -1.85 -2.82 13.31
N LEU A 143 -1.14 -2.54 12.20
CA LEU A 143 -0.41 -1.29 12.06
C LEU A 143 -1.33 -0.07 11.98
N TRP A 144 -2.58 -0.22 11.56
CA TRP A 144 -3.52 0.90 11.46
C TRP A 144 -3.83 1.53 12.82
N GLU A 145 -3.69 0.81 13.95
CA GLU A 145 -3.88 1.39 15.29
C GLU A 145 -2.97 2.61 15.55
N ASN A 146 -1.81 2.64 14.89
CA ASN A 146 -0.82 3.72 15.02
C ASN A 146 -1.37 5.09 14.61
N ILE A 147 -2.47 5.14 13.85
CA ILE A 147 -3.17 6.39 13.55
C ILE A 147 -3.59 7.11 14.83
N PHE A 148 -4.10 6.38 15.82
CA PHE A 148 -4.54 7.00 17.07
C PHE A 148 -3.40 7.62 17.87
N HIS A 149 -2.18 7.10 17.72
CA HIS A 149 -1.00 7.60 18.41
C HIS A 149 -0.42 8.85 17.70
N ARG A 150 -0.75 9.03 16.42
CA ARG A 150 -0.34 10.21 15.63
C ARG A 150 -1.42 11.29 15.59
N ILE A 151 -2.69 10.89 15.62
CA ILE A 151 -3.87 11.75 15.49
C ILE A 151 -4.65 11.70 16.80
N ASN A 152 -4.15 12.41 17.81
CA ASN A 152 -4.63 12.29 19.19
C ASN A 152 -6.08 12.73 19.41
N PHE A 153 -6.69 13.51 18.52
CA PHE A 153 -8.09 13.94 18.64
C PHE A 153 -9.10 12.88 18.18
N LEU A 154 -8.65 11.83 17.49
CA LEU A 154 -9.50 10.81 16.90
C LEU A 154 -9.90 9.77 17.94
N ASP A 155 -11.20 9.55 18.09
CA ASP A 155 -11.78 8.50 18.94
C ASP A 155 -12.13 7.27 18.14
N THR A 156 -12.69 7.46 16.95
CA THR A 156 -13.18 6.35 16.12
C THR A 156 -12.66 6.49 14.70
N ILE A 157 -12.18 5.39 14.13
CA ILE A 157 -11.90 5.31 12.71
C ILE A 157 -12.48 4.02 12.14
N THR A 158 -13.19 4.14 11.02
CA THR A 158 -13.63 3.01 10.21
C THR A 158 -12.81 3.02 8.93
N ILE A 159 -12.11 1.93 8.65
CA ILE A 159 -11.31 1.77 7.44
C ILE A 159 -11.98 0.71 6.57
N ILE A 160 -12.35 1.09 5.36
CA ILE A 160 -13.02 0.21 4.40
C ILE A 160 -12.05 -0.05 3.26
N PHE A 161 -11.49 -1.25 3.20
CA PHE A 161 -10.62 -1.70 2.11
C PHE A 161 -11.48 -2.23 0.97
N VAL A 162 -11.32 -1.66 -0.22
CA VAL A 162 -12.04 -2.08 -1.43
C VAL A 162 -11.03 -2.34 -2.54
N GLY A 163 -10.97 -3.58 -3.02
CA GLY A 163 -10.11 -3.96 -4.14
C GLY A 163 -10.11 -5.46 -4.42
N PHE A 164 -9.77 -5.85 -5.65
CA PHE A 164 -9.85 -7.24 -6.10
C PHE A 164 -8.87 -8.19 -5.41
N GLN A 165 -7.81 -7.65 -4.80
CA GLN A 165 -6.78 -8.41 -4.10
C GLN A 165 -7.02 -8.46 -2.58
N VAL A 166 -8.08 -7.82 -2.09
CA VAL A 166 -8.47 -7.89 -0.68
C VAL A 166 -9.06 -9.27 -0.37
N THR A 167 -8.63 -9.86 0.73
CA THR A 167 -9.26 -11.06 1.29
C THR A 167 -10.39 -10.63 2.24
N ALA A 168 -11.60 -11.16 2.02
CA ALA A 168 -12.80 -10.86 2.81
C ALA A 168 -12.80 -11.54 4.21
N ASP A 169 -11.63 -11.74 4.80
CA ASP A 169 -11.51 -12.37 6.10
C ASP A 169 -11.98 -11.42 7.20
N GLN A 170 -12.65 -11.97 8.22
CA GLN A 170 -12.94 -11.22 9.43
C GLN A 170 -11.68 -11.12 10.27
N PHE A 171 -11.16 -9.90 10.42
CA PHE A 171 -10.01 -9.64 11.26
C PHE A 171 -10.45 -9.36 12.69
N ASP A 172 -9.98 -10.15 13.66
CA ASP A 172 -10.10 -9.84 15.08
C ASP A 172 -9.06 -8.77 15.46
N MET A 173 -9.32 -7.52 15.03
CA MET A 173 -8.43 -6.42 15.35
C MET A 173 -8.54 -6.06 16.83
N ARG A 174 -7.39 -6.05 17.51
CA ARG A 174 -7.29 -5.64 18.91
C ARG A 174 -6.39 -4.42 19.02
N LEU A 175 -6.94 -3.35 19.58
CA LEU A 175 -6.16 -2.17 19.93
C LEU A 175 -5.29 -2.43 21.17
N CYS A 176 -4.19 -1.72 21.29
CA CYS A 176 -3.39 -1.72 22.51
C CYS A 176 -4.19 -1.21 23.72
N GLN A 177 -3.76 -1.61 24.92
CA GLN A 177 -4.48 -1.28 26.16
C GLN A 177 -4.66 0.23 26.35
N GLY A 178 -3.65 1.05 25.99
CA GLY A 178 -3.76 2.50 26.09
C GLY A 178 -4.84 3.10 25.18
N CYS A 179 -5.03 2.54 23.98
CA CYS A 179 -6.13 2.93 23.10
C CYS A 179 -7.49 2.47 23.63
N VAL A 180 -7.56 1.25 24.16
CA VAL A 180 -8.79 0.71 24.79
C VAL A 180 -9.20 1.56 26.00
N ASP A 181 -8.25 1.86 26.89
CA ASP A 181 -8.48 2.68 28.09
C ASP A 181 -8.90 4.11 27.75
N SER A 182 -8.41 4.63 26.60
CA SER A 182 -8.81 5.93 26.06
C SER A 182 -10.17 5.90 25.34
N GLY A 183 -10.86 4.76 25.29
CA GLY A 183 -12.16 4.60 24.65
C GLY A 183 -12.12 4.63 23.12
N ARG A 184 -10.94 4.43 22.50
CA ARG A 184 -10.77 4.47 21.04
C ARG A 184 -11.33 3.22 20.39
N LYS A 185 -11.80 3.36 19.14
CA LYS A 185 -12.45 2.29 18.37
C LYS A 185 -11.99 2.27 16.93
N MET A 186 -11.48 1.14 16.48
CA MET A 186 -11.20 0.92 15.06
C MET A 186 -12.15 -0.14 14.51
N ASN A 187 -12.77 0.16 13.38
CA ASN A 187 -13.55 -0.80 12.60
C ASN A 187 -12.86 -1.02 11.27
N ILE A 188 -12.77 -2.27 10.83
CA ILE A 188 -12.18 -2.62 9.54
C ILE A 188 -13.17 -3.47 8.77
N GLU A 189 -13.40 -3.08 7.52
CA GLU A 189 -14.25 -3.80 6.58
C GLU A 189 -13.47 -4.02 5.29
N CYS A 190 -13.65 -5.19 4.67
CA CYS A 190 -12.89 -5.63 3.51
C CYS A 190 -13.84 -6.12 2.41
N TYR A 191 -13.73 -5.57 1.20
CA TYR A 191 -14.59 -5.87 0.07
C TYR A 191 -13.79 -6.21 -1.18
N GLN A 192 -13.90 -7.46 -1.63
CA GLN A 192 -13.22 -7.97 -2.81
C GLN A 192 -14.00 -7.64 -4.09
N MET A 193 -13.97 -6.38 -4.52
CA MET A 193 -14.68 -5.88 -5.71
C MET A 193 -14.08 -4.56 -6.18
N SER A 194 -14.54 -4.03 -7.31
CA SER A 194 -14.21 -2.64 -7.68
C SER A 194 -14.94 -1.65 -6.78
N TYR A 195 -14.44 -0.41 -6.73
CA TYR A 195 -15.07 0.60 -5.89
C TYR A 195 -16.47 1.00 -6.39
N ASP A 196 -16.69 1.02 -7.70
CA ASP A 196 -18.01 1.29 -8.25
C ASP A 196 -19.02 0.15 -7.94
N GLU A 197 -18.59 -1.11 -7.95
CA GLU A 197 -19.41 -2.25 -7.52
C GLU A 197 -19.77 -2.14 -6.04
N TYR A 198 -18.81 -1.73 -5.20
CA TYR A 198 -19.04 -1.48 -3.78
C TYR A 198 -20.09 -0.39 -3.57
N ILE A 199 -19.96 0.76 -4.26
CA ILE A 199 -20.94 1.84 -4.18
C ILE A 199 -22.33 1.39 -4.65
N ASP A 200 -22.41 0.68 -5.79
CA ASP A 200 -23.67 0.14 -6.31
C ASP A 200 -24.31 -0.83 -5.29
N MET A 201 -23.52 -1.70 -4.65
CA MET A 201 -23.95 -2.58 -3.56
C MET A 201 -24.47 -1.79 -2.35
N CYS A 202 -23.81 -0.69 -1.99
CA CYS A 202 -24.24 0.16 -0.87
C CYS A 202 -25.62 0.77 -1.12
N HIS A 203 -25.87 1.22 -2.36
CA HIS A 203 -27.12 1.85 -2.76
C HIS A 203 -28.27 0.85 -2.99
N ASP A 204 -27.96 -0.41 -3.35
CA ASP A 204 -28.98 -1.42 -3.56
C ASP A 204 -29.59 -1.92 -2.23
N LYS A 205 -30.83 -1.49 -1.97
CA LYS A 205 -31.63 -1.90 -0.81
C LYS A 205 -32.20 -3.31 -0.94
N THR A 206 -32.15 -3.91 -2.14
CA THR A 206 -32.77 -5.19 -2.48
C THR A 206 -31.76 -6.32 -2.68
N ASN A 207 -30.46 -6.03 -2.66
CA ASN A 207 -29.41 -7.01 -2.95
C ASN A 207 -29.36 -8.16 -1.90
N PRO A 208 -29.67 -9.41 -2.28
CA PRO A 208 -29.60 -10.56 -1.37
C PRO A 208 -28.15 -10.94 -0.98
N ASN A 209 -27.14 -10.51 -1.74
CA ASN A 209 -25.73 -10.75 -1.42
C ASN A 209 -25.20 -9.89 -0.27
N LYS A 210 -26.01 -8.96 0.29
CA LYS A 210 -25.73 -8.35 1.60
C LYS A 210 -25.50 -9.39 2.70
N THR A 211 -26.07 -10.59 2.53
CA THR A 211 -25.92 -11.69 3.49
C THR A 211 -24.54 -12.37 3.44
N GLN A 212 -23.79 -12.28 2.33
CA GLN A 212 -22.46 -12.87 2.22
C GLN A 212 -21.37 -12.01 2.90
N TYR A 213 -21.59 -10.69 3.01
CA TYR A 213 -20.75 -9.73 3.74
C TYR A 213 -21.38 -9.37 5.11
N SER A 214 -22.04 -10.36 5.72
CA SER A 214 -22.96 -10.34 6.87
C SER A 214 -22.87 -9.18 7.87
N ASP A 215 -24.05 -8.72 8.30
CA ASP A 215 -24.36 -7.91 9.50
C ASP A 215 -23.73 -6.51 9.62
N ALA A 216 -22.78 -6.15 8.76
CA ALA A 216 -22.23 -4.80 8.71
C ALA A 216 -23.23 -3.83 8.08
N LYS A 217 -23.51 -2.76 8.81
CA LYS A 217 -24.31 -1.63 8.36
C LYS A 217 -23.50 -0.90 7.28
N VAL A 218 -23.59 -1.37 6.04
CA VAL A 218 -22.86 -0.84 4.88
C VAL A 218 -22.87 0.70 4.91
N ASN A 219 -21.70 1.29 5.15
CA ASN A 219 -21.59 2.71 5.43
C ASN A 219 -21.31 3.48 4.14
N ILE A 220 -22.32 4.22 3.67
CA ILE A 220 -22.19 5.13 2.53
C ILE A 220 -21.48 6.44 2.93
N CYS A 221 -21.37 6.73 4.23
CA CYS A 221 -20.76 7.96 4.72
C CYS A 221 -19.24 7.85 4.68
N THR A 222 -18.62 8.42 3.66
CA THR A 222 -17.17 8.48 3.49
C THR A 222 -16.69 9.89 3.82
N ASP A 223 -15.68 9.99 4.70
CA ASP A 223 -15.05 11.27 5.04
C ASP A 223 -13.79 11.52 4.19
N LEU A 224 -13.13 10.45 3.73
CA LEU A 224 -11.91 10.51 2.93
C LEU A 224 -11.78 9.25 2.07
N ILE A 225 -11.39 9.43 0.80
CA ILE A 225 -10.91 8.34 -0.05
C ILE A 225 -9.38 8.41 -0.13
N ILE A 226 -8.71 7.27 -0.02
CA ILE A 226 -7.28 7.16 -0.26
C ILE A 226 -6.96 5.98 -1.18
N ALA A 227 -6.07 6.20 -2.16
CA ALA A 227 -5.56 5.17 -3.06
C ALA A 227 -4.04 5.12 -2.96
N TYR A 228 -3.48 3.98 -2.57
CA TYR A 228 -2.03 3.81 -2.55
C TYR A 228 -1.58 3.27 -3.90
N ASP A 229 -0.55 3.91 -4.44
CA ASP A 229 0.08 3.54 -5.70
C ASP A 229 -0.96 3.30 -6.80
N SER A 230 -1.78 4.33 -7.02
CA SER A 230 -3.09 4.24 -7.64
C SER A 230 -3.08 3.71 -9.07
N GLY A 231 -2.04 4.06 -9.84
CA GLY A 231 -1.92 3.64 -11.24
C GLY A 231 -3.15 3.97 -12.07
N PHE A 232 -3.83 5.10 -11.80
CA PHE A 232 -5.08 5.45 -12.51
C PHE A 232 -4.87 5.47 -14.02
N HIS A 233 -3.73 6.01 -14.46
CA HIS A 233 -3.34 6.11 -15.86
C HIS A 233 -3.03 4.78 -16.56
N GLU A 234 -2.78 3.68 -15.84
CA GLU A 234 -2.28 2.42 -16.42
C GLU A 234 -3.21 1.84 -17.49
N TYR A 235 -4.50 2.13 -17.39
CA TYR A 235 -5.54 1.60 -18.27
C TYR A 235 -6.20 2.65 -19.16
N GLU A 236 -5.61 3.85 -19.30
CA GLU A 236 -6.22 4.97 -20.06
C GLU A 236 -6.55 4.58 -21.52
N ASN A 237 -5.72 3.75 -22.14
CA ASN A 237 -5.85 3.32 -23.54
C ASN A 237 -6.48 1.93 -23.69
N HIS A 238 -6.93 1.31 -22.59
CA HIS A 238 -7.55 0.00 -22.60
C HIS A 238 -9.06 0.12 -22.77
N SER A 239 -9.65 -0.74 -23.61
CA SER A 239 -11.10 -0.82 -23.81
C SER A 239 -11.86 -1.20 -22.53
N HIS A 240 -11.17 -1.84 -21.59
CA HIS A 240 -11.65 -2.15 -20.25
C HIS A 240 -10.78 -1.40 -19.23
N ASN A 241 -11.15 -0.15 -18.93
CA ASN A 241 -10.51 0.65 -17.91
C ASN A 241 -11.28 0.53 -16.59
N PRO A 242 -10.76 -0.20 -15.58
CA PRO A 242 -11.45 -0.38 -14.30
C PRO A 242 -11.56 0.93 -13.49
N TRP A 243 -10.65 1.89 -13.73
CA TRP A 243 -10.64 3.17 -13.05
C TRP A 243 -11.67 4.15 -13.58
N ALA A 244 -12.06 4.05 -14.86
CA ALA A 244 -12.96 5.02 -15.47
C ALA A 244 -14.27 5.18 -14.68
N LYS A 245 -14.94 4.08 -14.30
CA LYS A 245 -16.19 4.15 -13.50
C LYS A 245 -15.93 4.58 -12.05
N THR A 246 -14.83 4.12 -11.44
CA THR A 246 -14.42 4.52 -10.08
C THR A 246 -14.13 6.02 -9.96
N LEU A 247 -13.29 6.58 -10.84
CA LEU A 247 -13.01 8.02 -10.89
C LEU A 247 -14.26 8.84 -11.22
N SER A 248 -15.24 8.22 -11.89
CA SER A 248 -16.52 8.87 -12.11
C SER A 248 -17.35 9.05 -10.86
N TYR A 249 -17.18 8.18 -9.87
CA TYR A 249 -17.78 8.38 -8.56
C TYR A 249 -17.08 9.51 -7.80
N PHE A 250 -15.75 9.56 -7.86
CA PHE A 250 -14.94 10.59 -7.19
C PHE A 250 -15.40 12.00 -7.55
N LEU A 251 -15.66 12.23 -8.84
CA LEU A 251 -16.08 13.53 -9.36
C LEU A 251 -17.58 13.84 -9.15
N ARG A 252 -18.38 12.89 -8.66
CA ARG A 252 -19.81 13.10 -8.38
C ARG A 252 -20.09 13.53 -6.94
N THR A 253 -19.19 13.21 -6.01
CA THR A 253 -19.39 13.50 -4.60
C THR A 253 -18.80 14.86 -4.26
N GLU A 254 -19.68 15.82 -4.00
CA GLU A 254 -19.29 17.18 -3.67
C GLU A 254 -18.49 17.23 -2.36
N ASN A 255 -17.39 17.97 -2.35
CA ASN A 255 -16.53 18.20 -1.17
C ASN A 255 -15.94 16.94 -0.51
N LEU A 256 -15.87 15.81 -1.22
CA LEU A 256 -15.20 14.60 -0.73
C LEU A 256 -13.69 14.68 -1.00
N PRO A 257 -12.83 14.73 0.04
CA PRO A 257 -11.39 14.70 -0.17
C PRO A 257 -10.93 13.34 -0.71
N ILE A 258 -10.01 13.39 -1.67
CA ILE A 258 -9.38 12.20 -2.26
C ILE A 258 -7.87 12.39 -2.19
N ALA A 259 -7.18 11.45 -1.58
CA ALA A 259 -5.73 11.37 -1.59
C ALA A 259 -5.28 10.18 -2.43
N PHE A 260 -4.16 10.31 -3.13
CA PHE A 260 -3.57 9.18 -3.82
C PHE A 260 -2.05 9.32 -3.89
N THR A 261 -1.35 8.18 -3.94
CA THR A 261 0.11 8.11 -4.10
C THR A 261 0.49 7.42 -5.40
N ALA A 262 1.75 7.60 -5.81
CA ALA A 262 2.35 6.87 -6.91
C ALA A 262 3.81 6.57 -6.61
N TYR A 263 4.37 5.54 -7.24
CA TYR A 263 5.78 5.16 -7.08
C TYR A 263 6.73 6.23 -7.62
N THR A 264 6.34 6.90 -8.71
CA THR A 264 7.16 7.88 -9.40
C THR A 264 6.48 9.22 -9.57
N LYS A 265 7.30 10.25 -9.77
CA LYS A 265 6.82 11.60 -10.08
C LYS A 265 6.07 11.63 -11.42
N GLU A 266 6.52 10.83 -12.38
CA GLU A 266 5.91 10.75 -13.71
C GLU A 266 4.51 10.12 -13.62
N GLU A 267 4.34 9.07 -12.81
CA GLU A 267 3.04 8.44 -12.59
C GLU A 267 2.06 9.37 -11.88
N ILE A 268 2.46 10.07 -10.81
CA ILE A 268 1.53 10.98 -10.11
C ILE A 268 1.06 12.12 -11.03
N ILE A 269 1.93 12.60 -11.93
CA ILE A 269 1.57 13.61 -12.94
C ILE A 269 0.53 13.04 -13.92
N ARG A 270 0.69 11.80 -14.37
CA ARG A 270 -0.26 11.15 -15.28
C ARG A 270 -1.60 10.86 -14.60
N ASP A 271 -1.59 10.36 -13.37
CA ASP A 271 -2.79 10.13 -12.58
C ASP A 271 -3.58 11.44 -12.36
N THR A 272 -2.87 12.52 -12.02
CA THR A 272 -3.44 13.87 -11.90
C THR A 272 -4.04 14.37 -13.21
N HIS A 273 -3.36 14.15 -14.33
CA HIS A 273 -3.83 14.53 -15.67
C HIS A 273 -5.12 13.77 -16.03
N MET A 274 -5.19 12.48 -15.75
CA MET A 274 -6.37 11.66 -16.00
C MET A 274 -7.59 12.18 -15.22
N ILE A 275 -7.43 12.47 -13.92
CA ILE A 275 -8.50 13.05 -13.10
C ILE A 275 -8.92 14.42 -13.64
N THR A 276 -7.95 15.26 -14.01
CA THR A 276 -8.20 16.60 -14.54
C THR A 276 -9.01 16.57 -15.84
N ASN A 277 -8.64 15.70 -16.79
CA ASN A 277 -9.36 15.55 -18.04
C ASN A 277 -10.80 15.07 -17.80
N LEU A 278 -10.97 14.07 -16.93
CA LEU A 278 -12.30 13.55 -16.61
C LEU A 278 -13.17 14.58 -15.88
N ALA A 279 -12.56 15.44 -15.05
CA ALA A 279 -13.24 16.57 -14.40
C ALA A 279 -13.68 17.63 -15.43
N GLN A 280 -12.80 17.97 -16.38
CA GLN A 280 -13.11 18.90 -17.47
C GLN A 280 -14.26 18.39 -18.36
N GLU A 281 -14.22 17.11 -18.77
CA GLU A 281 -15.29 16.48 -19.54
C GLU A 281 -16.65 16.54 -18.83
N ARG A 282 -16.64 16.57 -17.50
CA ARG A 282 -17.84 16.62 -16.65
C ARG A 282 -18.20 18.00 -16.14
N ASN A 283 -17.42 19.03 -16.49
CA ASN A 283 -17.59 20.38 -15.98
C ASN A 283 -17.59 20.43 -14.43
N VAL A 284 -16.69 19.66 -13.81
CA VAL A 284 -16.45 19.62 -12.36
C VAL A 284 -15.11 20.32 -12.07
N THR A 285 -15.06 21.12 -11.01
CA THR A 285 -13.82 21.73 -10.55
C THR A 285 -13.13 20.80 -9.54
N VAL A 286 -11.83 20.60 -9.70
CA VAL A 286 -10.99 19.84 -8.79
C VAL A 286 -9.82 20.71 -8.34
N ASP A 287 -9.57 20.73 -7.03
CA ASP A 287 -8.42 21.42 -6.44
C ASP A 287 -7.39 20.37 -6.01
N PHE A 288 -6.16 20.53 -6.47
CA PHE A 288 -5.06 19.63 -6.11
C PHE A 288 -4.15 20.28 -5.07
N ILE A 289 -3.90 19.54 -3.99
CA ILE A 289 -2.84 19.84 -3.02
C ILE A 289 -1.76 18.78 -3.23
N MET A 290 -0.64 19.16 -3.85
CA MET A 290 0.50 18.25 -3.99
C MET A 290 1.47 18.43 -2.83
N GLU A 291 1.63 17.38 -2.02
CA GLU A 291 2.60 17.28 -0.93
C GLU A 291 3.52 16.09 -1.19
N GLY A 292 4.84 16.27 -1.07
CA GLY A 292 5.81 15.22 -1.38
C GLY A 292 7.11 15.33 -0.59
N MET A 293 7.57 14.21 -0.04
CA MET A 293 8.85 14.08 0.66
C MET A 293 10.02 14.48 -0.27
N HIS A 294 10.87 15.37 0.23
CA HIS A 294 12.18 15.81 -0.30
C HIS A 294 12.66 15.12 -1.60
N ILE A 295 12.40 15.78 -2.73
CA ILE A 295 13.01 15.50 -4.06
C ILE A 295 14.55 15.52 -3.99
N ASP A 296 15.16 16.17 -3.00
CA ASP A 296 16.61 16.28 -2.90
C ASP A 296 17.33 15.03 -2.41
N ALA A 297 16.63 14.03 -1.87
CA ALA A 297 17.23 12.73 -1.53
C ALA A 297 17.57 11.89 -2.77
N TRP A 298 16.90 12.14 -3.91
CA TRP A 298 17.11 11.42 -5.17
C TRP A 298 18.20 12.04 -6.05
N LYS A 299 18.67 13.26 -5.74
CA LYS A 299 19.80 13.89 -6.46
C LYS A 299 21.17 13.39 -6.00
N LYS A 300 21.23 12.40 -5.10
CA LYS A 300 22.46 11.79 -4.58
C LYS A 300 22.44 10.25 -4.57
N LEU A 301 21.65 9.64 -5.45
CA LEU A 301 21.78 8.24 -5.87
C LEU A 301 22.06 8.20 -7.37
#